data_AF-A0A6H1KNS1-F1
#
_entry.id   AF-A0A6H1KNS1-F1
#
_cell.length_a   1.000
_cell.length_b   1.000
_cell.length_c   1.000
_cell.angle_alpha   90.00
_cell.angle_beta   90.00
_cell.angle_gamma   90.00
#
_symmetry.space_group_name_H-M   'P 1'
#
loop_
_entity.id
_entity.type
_entity.pdbx_description
1 polymer ?
#
loop_
_entity_poly.entity_id
_entity_poly.type
_entity_poly.pdbx_seq_one_letter_code
_entity_poly.pdbx_strand_id
1 'polypeptide(L)'
;MKIRHADTIEATVAGFTGTARQPRALAVRLPDGRIALSQRLTTALATRIAPRLVPQSGRAHAQGGDAYTPVSGEVVVELVAGTTRHAVVTVVRLR
;
A
#
# COMPACT_ATOMS: atom_id res chain seq x y z
N MET A 1 -2.07 -30.41 -10.73
CA MET A 1 -2.34 -29.06 -11.29
C MET A 1 -3.05 -28.27 -10.21
N LYS A 2 -2.41 -27.30 -9.52
CA LYS A 2 -3.17 -26.39 -8.64
C LYS A 2 -2.43 -25.14 -8.17
N ILE A 3 -3.21 -24.07 -8.25
CA ILE A 3 -3.05 -22.71 -7.72
C ILE A 3 -2.00 -21.84 -8.41
N ARG A 4 -2.46 -20.99 -9.33
CA ARG A 4 -2.02 -19.59 -9.40
C ARG A 4 -3.21 -18.72 -9.80
N HIS A 5 -3.79 -18.03 -8.84
CA HIS A 5 -4.52 -16.80 -9.16
C HIS A 5 -4.44 -15.84 -7.99
N ALA A 6 -3.20 -15.39 -7.78
CA ALA A 6 -2.88 -14.23 -6.97
C ALA A 6 -2.17 -13.31 -7.96
N ASP A 7 -2.95 -12.44 -8.62
CA ASP A 7 -2.37 -11.52 -9.59
C ASP A 7 -1.44 -10.58 -8.84
N THR A 8 -0.18 -10.58 -9.28
CA THR A 8 0.83 -9.71 -8.73
C THR A 8 0.80 -8.42 -9.55
N ILE A 9 0.44 -7.33 -8.90
CA ILE A 9 0.29 -6.01 -9.53
C ILE A 9 1.29 -5.04 -8.93
N GLU A 10 1.80 -4.14 -9.76
CA GLU A 10 2.58 -3.00 -9.29
C GLU A 10 1.62 -1.84 -9.00
N ALA A 11 1.91 -1.08 -7.94
CA ALA A 11 1.16 0.10 -7.60
C ALA A 11 2.05 1.17 -6.97
N THR A 12 1.68 2.43 -7.20
CA THR A 12 2.36 3.57 -6.59
C THR A 12 1.82 3.78 -5.18
N VAL A 13 2.70 3.99 -4.21
CA VAL A 13 2.34 4.36 -2.85
C VAL A 13 1.88 5.82 -2.85
N ALA A 14 0.62 6.04 -2.47
CA ALA A 14 0.04 7.36 -2.27
C ALA A 14 0.21 7.85 -0.83
N GLY A 15 0.44 6.94 0.13
CA GLY A 15 0.66 7.29 1.53
C GLY A 15 0.69 6.09 2.48
N PHE A 16 0.55 6.37 3.77
CA PHE A 16 0.56 5.33 4.81
C PHE A 16 -0.35 5.65 6.00
N THR A 17 -0.69 4.63 6.77
CA THR A 17 -1.29 4.76 8.10
C THR A 17 -0.26 4.49 9.20
N GLY A 18 -0.51 4.96 10.42
CA GLY A 18 0.48 4.92 11.50
C GLY A 18 1.47 6.08 11.43
N THR A 19 2.73 5.85 11.81
CA THR A 19 3.79 6.88 11.83
C THR A 19 4.79 6.63 10.71
N ALA A 20 5.52 7.67 10.28
CA ALA A 20 6.52 7.54 9.22
C ALA A 20 7.64 6.54 9.59
N ARG A 21 8.00 6.46 10.89
CA ARG A 21 8.99 5.50 11.40
C ARG A 21 8.46 4.07 11.46
N GLN A 22 7.15 3.88 11.61
CA GLN A 22 6.53 2.56 11.66
C GLN A 22 5.17 2.57 10.93
N PRO A 23 5.21 2.54 9.58
CA PRO A 23 4.00 2.46 8.77
C PRO A 23 3.23 1.18 9.08
N ARG A 24 1.92 1.32 9.33
CA ARG A 24 1.04 0.19 9.65
C ARG A 24 0.47 -0.45 8.38
N ALA A 25 0.03 0.35 7.43
CA ALA A 25 -0.45 -0.07 6.11
C ALA A 25 -0.11 1.01 5.08
N LEU A 26 -0.08 0.65 3.80
CA LEU A 26 0.13 1.58 2.70
C LEU A 26 -1.20 1.93 2.05
N ALA A 27 -1.38 3.21 1.73
CA ALA A 27 -2.35 3.62 0.73
C ALA A 27 -1.67 3.52 -0.64
N VAL A 28 -2.26 2.76 -1.55
CA VAL A 28 -1.71 2.51 -2.89
C VAL A 28 -2.71 2.93 -3.95
N ARG A 29 -2.20 3.53 -5.03
CA ARG A 29 -2.97 3.82 -6.23
C ARG A 29 -2.93 2.61 -7.15
N LEU A 30 -4.09 1.99 -7.31
CA LEU A 30 -4.29 0.87 -8.23
C LEU A 30 -4.31 1.36 -9.70
N PRO A 31 -4.11 0.47 -10.69
CA PRO A 31 -4.12 0.84 -12.11
C PRO A 31 -5.43 1.49 -12.59
N ASP A 32 -6.54 1.21 -11.92
CA ASP A 32 -7.85 1.82 -12.19
C ASP A 32 -8.03 3.22 -11.54
N GLY A 33 -6.97 3.76 -10.94
CA GLY A 33 -6.95 5.08 -10.30
C GLY A 33 -7.46 5.10 -8.87
N ARG A 34 -8.03 4.01 -8.36
CA ARG A 34 -8.56 3.94 -6.99
C ARG A 34 -7.45 3.90 -5.95
N ILE A 35 -7.70 4.49 -4.79
CA ILE A 35 -6.83 4.35 -3.61
C ILE A 35 -7.36 3.26 -2.68
N ALA A 36 -6.55 2.22 -2.49
CA ALA A 36 -6.84 1.14 -1.56
C ALA A 36 -5.82 1.12 -0.42
N LEU A 37 -6.25 0.69 0.76
CA LEU A 37 -5.32 0.36 1.84
C LEU A 37 -4.85 -1.09 1.71
N SER A 38 -3.55 -1.30 1.88
CA SER A 38 -2.99 -2.63 2.04
C SER A 38 -3.43 -3.26 3.36
N GLN A 39 -3.28 -4.57 3.45
CA GLN A 39 -3.20 -5.24 4.74
C GLN A 39 -2.07 -4.64 5.58
N ARG A 40 -2.13 -4.91 6.89
CA ARG A 40 -1.08 -4.50 7.82
C ARG A 40 0.28 -5.03 7.35
N LEU A 41 1.27 -4.15 7.28
CA LEU A 41 2.63 -4.52 6.96
C LEU A 41 3.21 -5.40 8.08
N THR A 42 4.02 -6.37 7.68
CA THR A 42 4.93 -7.03 8.62
C THR A 42 5.98 -6.03 9.10
N THR A 43 6.57 -6.26 10.27
CA THR A 43 7.65 -5.41 10.81
C THR A 43 8.82 -5.26 9.83
N ALA A 44 9.16 -6.34 9.11
CA ALA A 44 10.22 -6.33 8.10
C ALA A 44 9.89 -5.39 6.92
N LEU A 45 8.65 -5.46 6.40
CA LEU A 45 8.22 -4.56 5.31
C LEU A 45 8.12 -3.10 5.78
N ALA A 46 7.57 -2.88 6.97
CA ALA A 46 7.48 -1.54 7.56
C ALA A 46 8.86 -0.89 7.71
N THR A 47 9.85 -1.65 8.21
CA THR A 47 11.23 -1.18 8.38
C THR A 47 11.90 -0.86 7.05
N ARG A 48 11.68 -1.70 6.03
CA ARG A 48 12.27 -1.50 4.69
C ARG A 48 11.68 -0.30 3.97
N ILE A 49 10.38 -0.03 4.14
CA ILE A 49 9.71 1.05 3.41
C ILE A 49 9.80 2.40 4.11
N ALA A 50 9.83 2.44 5.45
CA ALA A 50 9.92 3.66 6.24
C ALA A 50 10.92 4.71 5.71
N PRO A 51 12.19 4.37 5.39
CA PRO A 51 13.16 5.37 4.91
C PRO A 51 12.85 5.94 3.51
N ARG A 52 11.94 5.30 2.76
CA ARG A 52 11.53 5.74 1.42
C ARG A 52 10.28 6.62 1.43
N LEU A 53 9.60 6.71 2.57
CA LEU A 53 8.38 7.50 2.70
C LEU A 53 8.72 8.93 3.14
N VAL A 54 8.45 9.89 2.26
CA VAL A 54 8.56 11.32 2.58
C VAL A 54 7.16 11.85 2.88
N PRO A 55 6.75 11.98 4.16
CA PRO A 55 5.40 12.40 4.50
C PRO A 55 5.13 13.84 4.06
N GLN A 56 3.93 14.07 3.53
CA GLN A 56 3.40 15.41 3.28
C GLN A 56 2.45 15.82 4.41
N SER A 57 2.28 17.12 4.58
CA SER A 57 1.33 17.67 5.54
C SER A 57 -0.11 17.35 5.13
N GLY A 58 -1.00 17.29 6.13
CA GLY A 58 -2.42 17.02 5.93
C GLY A 58 -2.79 15.53 6.00
N ARG A 59 -4.04 15.25 5.61
CA ARG A 59 -4.63 13.91 5.63
C ARG A 59 -5.44 13.70 4.36
N ALA A 60 -5.34 12.51 3.79
CA ALA A 60 -6.15 12.08 2.66
C ALA A 60 -6.96 10.84 3.04
N HIS A 61 -7.93 10.45 2.22
CA HIS A 61 -8.83 9.35 2.49
C HIS A 61 -8.78 8.32 1.37
N ALA A 62 -8.69 7.04 1.73
CA ALA A 62 -8.88 5.94 0.80
C ALA A 62 -10.36 5.80 0.46
N GLN A 63 -10.69 4.98 -0.55
CA GLN A 63 -12.08 4.83 -1.01
C GLN A 63 -13.03 4.27 0.07
N GLY A 64 -12.49 3.58 1.08
CA GLY A 64 -13.25 3.12 2.27
C GLY A 64 -13.47 4.18 3.36
N GLY A 65 -12.99 5.42 3.16
CA GLY A 65 -13.05 6.50 4.15
C GLY A 65 -11.87 6.53 5.11
N ASP A 66 -11.06 5.47 5.16
CA ASP A 66 -9.89 5.40 6.02
C ASP A 66 -8.86 6.48 5.70
N ALA A 67 -8.50 7.24 6.72
CA ALA A 67 -7.56 8.33 6.61
C ALA A 67 -6.12 7.82 6.53
N TYR A 68 -5.27 8.43 5.68
CA TYR A 68 -3.84 8.15 5.57
C TYR A 68 -3.01 9.44 5.47
N THR A 69 -1.73 9.36 5.84
CA THR A 69 -0.76 10.45 5.64
C THR A 69 -0.23 10.34 4.21
N PRO A 70 -0.43 11.35 3.35
CA PRO A 70 0.10 11.36 1.99
C PRO A 70 1.63 11.38 2.00
N VAL A 71 2.24 10.85 0.94
CA VAL A 71 3.70 10.91 0.73
C VAL A 71 4.02 11.57 -0.61
N SER A 72 5.16 12.25 -0.67
CA SER A 72 5.74 12.72 -1.92
C SER A 72 6.68 11.67 -2.51
N GLY A 73 6.87 11.74 -3.82
CA GLY A 73 7.73 10.83 -4.59
C GLY A 73 7.00 9.61 -5.12
N GLU A 74 7.64 8.92 -6.07
CA GLU A 74 7.12 7.71 -6.70
C GLU A 74 7.77 6.49 -6.06
N VAL A 75 7.16 5.98 -4.99
CA VAL A 75 7.53 4.66 -4.45
C VAL A 75 6.61 3.62 -5.07
N VAL A 76 7.17 2.66 -5.80
CA VAL A 76 6.43 1.55 -6.39
C VAL A 76 6.58 0.31 -5.51
N VAL A 77 5.46 -0.36 -5.25
CA VAL A 77 5.42 -1.62 -4.50
C VAL A 77 4.76 -2.70 -5.33
N GLU A 78 5.24 -3.92 -5.13
CA GLU A 78 4.64 -5.13 -5.69
C GLU A 78 3.61 -5.65 -4.69
N LEU A 79 2.40 -5.87 -5.18
CA LEU A 79 1.23 -6.25 -4.43
C LEU A 79 0.68 -7.57 -4.94
N VAL A 80 0.13 -8.38 -4.06
CA VAL A 80 -0.79 -9.45 -4.41
C VAL A 80 -2.20 -8.97 -4.11
N ALA A 81 -3.03 -8.90 -5.15
CA ALA A 81 -4.45 -8.61 -4.99
C ALA A 81 -5.23 -9.92 -4.84
N GLY A 82 -5.99 -10.06 -3.76
CA GLY A 82 -7.01 -11.10 -3.65
C GLY A 82 -8.13 -10.86 -4.65
N THR A 83 -8.60 -11.92 -5.32
CA THR A 83 -9.57 -11.83 -6.43
C THR A 83 -11.03 -11.67 -5.98
N THR A 84 -11.27 -11.20 -4.76
CA THR A 84 -12.63 -11.05 -4.19
C THR A 84 -13.15 -9.62 -4.39
N ARG A 85 -14.47 -9.45 -4.27
CA ARG A 85 -15.22 -8.18 -4.45
C ARG A 85 -14.66 -7.01 -3.63
N HIS A 86 -13.98 -7.31 -2.54
CA HIS A 86 -13.13 -6.38 -1.78
C HIS A 86 -11.70 -6.83 -1.99
N ALA A 87 -11.06 -6.38 -3.07
CA ALA A 87 -9.71 -6.80 -3.40
C ALA A 87 -8.79 -6.50 -2.21
N VAL A 88 -8.39 -7.55 -1.50
CA VAL A 88 -7.47 -7.43 -0.37
C VAL A 88 -6.09 -7.26 -0.96
N VAL A 89 -5.44 -6.13 -0.66
CA VAL A 89 -4.13 -5.81 -1.20
C VAL A 89 -3.05 -6.18 -0.20
N THR A 90 -2.18 -7.12 -0.54
CA THR A 90 -1.03 -7.49 0.29
C THR A 90 0.25 -7.01 -0.36
N VAL A 91 1.04 -6.19 0.33
CA VAL A 91 2.39 -5.83 -0.14
C VAL A 91 3.31 -7.04 -0.01
N VAL A 92 3.89 -7.49 -1.12
CA VAL A 92 4.76 -8.67 -1.14
C VAL A 92 6.23 -8.30 -1.32
N ARG A 93 6.54 -7.20 -2.02
CA ARG A 93 7.91 -6.78 -2.24
C ARG A 93 8.01 -5.27 -2.51
N LEU A 94 9.13 -4.68 -2.08
CA LEU A 94 9.53 -3.35 -2.50
C LEU A 94 10.39 -3.46 -3.76
N ARG A 95 10.16 -2.58 -4.74
CA ARG A 95 11.05 -2.43 -5.90
C ARG A 95 12.14 -1.40 -5.62
#